data_AF-A0A4R1FCC2-F1
#
_entry.id   AF-A0A4R1FCC2-F1
#
_cell.length_a   1.000
_cell.length_b   1.000
_cell.length_c   1.000
_cell.angle_alpha   90.00
_cell.angle_beta   90.00
_cell.angle_gamma   90.00
#
_symmetry.space_group_name_H-M   'P 1'
#
loop_
_entity.id
_entity.type
_entity.pdbx_description
1 polymer ?
#
loop_
_entity_poly.entity_id
_entity_poly.type
_entity_poly.pdbx_seq_one_letter_code
_entity_poly.pdbx_strand_id
1 'polypeptide(L)'
;MKNTFKKFVCVLPMLVIIFSLVACNANKAESPKQVSQAFWQAIQDRDMESAKIMATWDTVDYLKYLNTDKLHPERFELGEQMIGETRSEVSTVLYTSEMGESGIKMPGVTVLVKTNHGWRVNVKKSMTSVVKYTANNIFDQLNGLMQEGVKGLDESLSESMNELGRVIEEGTQELKRELSKPLMMPSDPIPQDEKKHSGKQI
;
A
#
# COMPACT_ATOMS: atom_id res chain seq x y z
N MET A 1 59.01 19.85 10.92
CA MET A 1 57.61 19.86 11.41
C MET A 1 56.92 21.08 10.81
N LYS A 2 55.66 20.94 10.34
CA LYS A 2 54.79 21.94 9.66
C LYS A 2 54.90 21.94 8.13
N ASN A 3 53.97 21.25 7.44
CA ASN A 3 53.34 21.71 6.17
C ASN A 3 52.28 20.75 5.58
N THR A 4 51.46 20.08 6.41
CA THR A 4 50.35 19.23 5.92
C THR A 4 48.96 19.66 6.37
N PHE A 5 48.81 20.78 7.10
CA PHE A 5 47.53 21.16 7.72
C PHE A 5 46.62 22.06 6.85
N LYS A 6 47.11 22.57 5.71
CA LYS A 6 46.40 23.63 4.95
C LYS A 6 45.51 23.15 3.80
N LYS A 7 45.49 21.86 3.46
CA LYS A 7 44.69 21.33 2.34
C LYS A 7 43.30 20.81 2.74
N PHE A 8 43.04 20.58 4.02
CA PHE A 8 41.77 20.03 4.51
C PHE A 8 40.67 21.08 4.77
N VAL A 9 41.03 22.36 4.85
CA VAL A 9 40.09 23.43 5.26
C VAL A 9 39.18 23.90 4.11
N CYS A 10 39.51 23.58 2.85
CA CYS A 10 38.75 24.09 1.70
C CYS A 10 37.72 23.10 1.11
N VAL A 11 37.76 21.83 1.49
CA VAL A 11 36.85 20.79 0.94
C VAL A 11 35.60 20.62 1.81
N LEU A 12 35.69 20.97 3.10
CA LEU A 12 34.61 20.83 4.07
C LEU A 12 33.38 21.74 3.82
N PRO A 13 33.47 22.98 3.31
CA PRO A 13 32.28 23.82 3.12
C PRO A 13 31.50 23.47 1.84
N MET A 14 32.10 22.72 0.90
CA MET A 14 31.43 22.33 -0.36
C MET A 14 30.48 21.15 -0.16
N LEU A 15 30.76 20.27 0.80
CA LEU A 15 29.92 19.10 1.12
C LEU A 15 28.62 19.48 1.85
N VAL A 16 28.61 20.61 2.57
CA VAL A 16 27.44 21.07 3.36
C VAL A 16 26.35 21.68 2.47
N ILE A 17 26.71 22.27 1.32
CA ILE A 17 25.74 22.89 0.39
C ILE A 17 24.91 21.83 -0.35
N ILE A 18 25.46 20.63 -0.55
CA ILE A 18 24.76 19.52 -1.25
C ILE A 18 23.63 18.96 -0.36
N PHE A 19 23.78 18.94 0.96
CA PHE A 19 22.76 18.43 1.88
C PHE A 19 21.57 19.40 2.08
N SER A 20 21.74 20.69 1.86
CA SER A 20 20.65 21.68 2.01
C SER A 20 19.60 21.68 0.89
N LEU A 21 19.84 20.99 -0.23
CA LEU A 21 18.90 20.93 -1.36
C LEU A 21 17.78 19.89 -1.19
N VAL A 22 17.85 19.02 -0.18
CA VAL A 22 16.86 17.94 0.04
C VAL A 22 15.67 18.40 0.92
N ALA A 23 15.72 19.61 1.49
CA ALA A 23 14.67 20.11 2.39
C ALA A 23 13.51 20.85 1.71
N CYS A 24 13.57 21.11 0.41
CA CYS A 24 12.47 21.74 -0.32
C CYS A 24 11.55 20.66 -0.88
N ASN A 25 10.48 20.27 -0.16
CA ASN A 25 9.19 19.85 -0.74
C ASN A 25 8.10 19.43 0.29
N ALA A 26 8.28 19.64 1.59
CA ALA A 26 7.34 19.14 2.60
C ALA A 26 5.95 19.85 2.65
N ASN A 27 5.74 20.96 1.91
CA ASN A 27 4.55 21.82 2.09
C ASN A 27 3.69 22.05 0.83
N LYS A 28 3.88 21.30 -0.25
CA LYS A 28 3.03 21.41 -1.45
C LYS A 28 2.12 20.19 -1.54
N ALA A 29 0.82 20.39 -1.72
CA ALA A 29 -0.11 19.31 -2.02
C ALA A 29 0.43 18.54 -3.23
N GLU A 30 0.74 17.26 -3.04
CA GLU A 30 1.34 16.43 -4.09
C GLU A 30 0.43 16.37 -5.30
N SER A 31 0.97 16.63 -6.49
CA SER A 31 0.21 16.49 -7.72
C SER A 31 -0.08 15.02 -7.99
N PRO A 32 -1.16 14.69 -8.72
CA PRO A 32 -1.44 13.31 -9.10
C PRO A 32 -0.27 12.61 -9.78
N LYS A 33 0.48 13.30 -10.65
CA LYS A 33 1.67 12.75 -11.29
C LYS A 33 2.82 12.49 -10.31
N GLN A 34 2.99 13.32 -9.27
CA GLN A 34 3.97 13.06 -8.21
C GLN A 34 3.60 11.81 -7.39
N VAL A 35 2.32 11.68 -7.02
CA VAL A 35 1.83 10.49 -6.30
C VAL A 35 1.97 9.23 -7.16
N SER A 36 1.66 9.31 -8.46
CA SER A 36 1.92 8.19 -9.39
C SER A 36 3.39 7.83 -9.48
N GLN A 37 4.28 8.82 -9.57
CA GLN A 37 5.72 8.58 -9.63
C GLN A 37 6.22 7.85 -8.39
N ALA A 38 5.88 8.37 -7.21
CA ALA A 38 6.27 7.76 -5.94
C ALA A 38 5.68 6.35 -5.79
N PHE A 39 4.43 6.15 -6.21
CA PHE A 39 3.77 4.85 -6.16
C PHE A 39 4.51 3.81 -7.02
N TRP A 40 4.76 4.10 -8.30
CA TRP A 40 5.44 3.14 -9.17
C TRP A 40 6.91 2.94 -8.81
N GLN A 41 7.57 3.96 -8.28
CA GLN A 41 8.92 3.82 -7.73
C GLN A 41 8.91 2.84 -6.55
N ALA A 42 7.97 2.98 -5.61
CA ALA A 42 7.83 2.04 -4.49
C ALA A 42 7.55 0.60 -4.96
N ILE A 43 6.70 0.43 -5.99
CA ILE A 43 6.46 -0.88 -6.59
C ILE A 43 7.73 -1.46 -7.22
N GLN A 44 8.48 -0.67 -8.01
CA GLN A 44 9.76 -1.05 -8.63
C GLN A 44 10.80 -1.45 -7.57
N ASP A 45 10.89 -0.69 -6.47
CA ASP A 45 11.82 -0.93 -5.37
C ASP A 45 11.37 -2.06 -4.42
N ARG A 46 10.24 -2.71 -4.73
CA ARG A 46 9.55 -3.71 -3.90
C ARG A 46 9.19 -3.21 -2.49
N ASP A 47 9.09 -1.89 -2.31
CA ASP A 47 8.62 -1.23 -1.10
C ASP A 47 7.08 -1.18 -1.07
N MET A 48 6.49 -2.32 -0.75
CA MET A 48 5.03 -2.44 -0.68
C MET A 48 4.42 -1.61 0.45
N GLU A 49 5.17 -1.29 1.51
CA GLU A 49 4.69 -0.48 2.63
C GLU A 49 4.49 0.98 2.19
N SER A 50 5.45 1.55 1.46
CA SER A 50 5.27 2.86 0.84
C SER A 50 4.12 2.86 -0.18
N ALA A 51 4.03 1.82 -1.01
CA ALA A 51 2.94 1.70 -1.99
C ALA A 51 1.54 1.65 -1.33
N LYS A 52 1.40 0.97 -0.18
CA LYS A 52 0.17 0.92 0.61
C LYS A 52 -0.30 2.31 1.05
N ILE A 53 0.61 3.16 1.52
CA ILE A 53 0.29 4.50 2.02
C ILE A 53 -0.25 5.41 0.90
N MET A 54 0.21 5.18 -0.34
CA MET A 54 -0.19 5.93 -1.53
C MET A 54 -1.46 5.38 -2.20
N ALA A 55 -1.89 4.17 -1.87
CA ALA A 55 -3.09 3.54 -2.40
C ALA A 55 -4.36 4.00 -1.66
N THR A 56 -5.52 3.87 -2.31
CA THR A 56 -6.80 3.95 -1.60
C THR A 56 -6.98 2.71 -0.75
N TRP A 57 -7.45 2.88 0.49
CA TRP A 57 -7.60 1.80 1.48
C TRP A 57 -8.39 0.59 0.95
N ASP A 58 -9.44 0.85 0.15
CA ASP A 58 -10.30 -0.16 -0.47
C ASP A 58 -9.65 -0.93 -1.62
N THR A 59 -8.44 -0.57 -2.04
CA THR A 59 -7.73 -1.22 -3.15
C THR A 59 -6.33 -1.73 -2.81
N VAL A 60 -5.90 -1.63 -1.55
CA VAL A 60 -4.57 -2.08 -1.09
C VAL A 60 -4.32 -3.56 -1.36
N ASP A 61 -5.33 -4.42 -1.22
CA ASP A 61 -5.18 -5.87 -1.43
C ASP A 61 -4.77 -6.26 -2.86
N TYR A 62 -4.95 -5.36 -3.83
CA TYR A 62 -4.53 -5.57 -5.21
C TYR A 62 -3.02 -5.39 -5.40
N LEU A 63 -2.31 -4.78 -4.44
CA LEU A 63 -0.85 -4.61 -4.50
C LEU A 63 -0.10 -5.95 -4.61
N LYS A 64 -0.66 -7.02 -4.03
CA LYS A 64 -0.06 -8.37 -4.08
C LYS A 64 0.18 -8.86 -5.51
N TYR A 65 -0.64 -8.43 -6.46
CA TYR A 65 -0.51 -8.81 -7.86
C TYR A 65 0.62 -8.06 -8.58
N LEU A 66 0.93 -6.82 -8.16
CA LEU A 66 2.05 -6.02 -8.68
C LEU A 66 3.43 -6.49 -8.17
N ASN A 67 3.44 -7.33 -7.13
CA ASN A 67 4.67 -7.92 -6.60
C ASN A 67 4.98 -9.31 -7.20
N THR A 68 4.21 -9.75 -8.19
CA THR A 68 4.48 -11.01 -8.92
C THR A 68 5.46 -10.75 -10.05
N ASP A 69 6.34 -11.72 -10.35
CA ASP A 69 7.39 -11.53 -11.37
C ASP A 69 6.83 -11.25 -12.77
N LYS A 70 5.57 -11.61 -13.03
CA LYS A 70 4.89 -11.35 -14.31
C LYS A 70 4.45 -9.89 -14.50
N LEU A 71 4.15 -9.19 -13.41
CA LEU A 71 3.58 -7.83 -13.44
C LEU A 71 4.46 -6.79 -12.75
N HIS A 72 5.52 -7.23 -12.07
CA HIS A 72 6.47 -6.36 -11.42
C HIS A 72 7.28 -5.57 -12.47
N PRO A 73 7.18 -4.23 -12.49
CA PRO A 73 7.86 -3.42 -13.48
C PRO A 73 9.34 -3.26 -13.14
N GLU A 74 10.23 -3.56 -14.09
CA GLU A 74 11.64 -3.17 -14.02
C GLU A 74 11.83 -1.69 -14.31
N ARG A 75 10.92 -1.12 -15.08
CA ARG A 75 10.93 0.29 -15.47
C ARG A 75 9.50 0.75 -15.72
N PHE A 76 9.26 2.03 -15.54
CA PHE A 76 8.00 2.66 -15.90
C PHE A 76 8.21 4.04 -16.51
N GLU A 77 7.23 4.49 -17.28
CA GLU A 77 7.17 5.84 -17.85
C GLU A 77 5.81 6.47 -17.55
N LEU A 78 5.80 7.73 -17.11
CA LEU A 78 4.59 8.51 -16.90
C LEU A 78 4.40 9.54 -18.02
N GLY A 79 3.28 9.44 -18.72
CA GLY A 79 2.91 10.35 -19.80
C GLY A 79 2.09 11.54 -19.32
N GLU A 80 1.08 11.85 -20.13
CA GLU A 80 0.14 12.95 -19.90
C GLU A 80 -0.72 12.70 -18.66
N GLN A 81 -1.10 13.81 -18.01
CA GLN A 81 -1.96 13.81 -16.83
C GLN A 81 -3.26 14.55 -17.15
N MET A 82 -4.37 13.87 -16.91
CA MET A 82 -5.71 14.46 -16.93
C MET A 82 -6.19 14.67 -15.49
N ILE A 83 -6.56 15.90 -15.13
CA ILE A 83 -7.00 16.26 -13.78
C ILE A 83 -8.48 16.60 -13.82
N GLY A 84 -9.29 15.82 -13.10
CA GLY A 84 -10.66 16.18 -12.73
C GLY A 84 -10.77 16.60 -11.27
N GLU A 85 -11.97 16.95 -10.83
CA GLU A 85 -12.22 17.44 -9.46
C GLU A 85 -11.96 16.38 -8.39
N THR A 86 -12.40 15.14 -8.64
CA THR A 86 -12.34 14.01 -7.69
C THR A 86 -11.50 12.84 -8.20
N ARG A 87 -11.15 12.83 -9.49
CA ARG A 87 -10.41 11.77 -10.17
C ARG A 87 -9.36 12.38 -11.08
N SER A 88 -8.19 11.76 -11.14
CA SER A 88 -7.13 12.08 -12.10
C SER A 88 -6.62 10.81 -12.74
N GLU A 89 -6.15 10.92 -13.98
CA GLU A 89 -5.55 9.80 -14.73
C GLU A 89 -4.19 10.23 -15.24
N VAL A 90 -3.20 9.36 -15.07
CA VAL A 90 -1.84 9.58 -15.56
C VAL A 90 -1.53 8.43 -16.52
N SER A 91 -1.27 8.74 -17.79
CA SER A 91 -0.81 7.73 -18.75
C SER A 91 0.44 7.06 -18.21
N THR A 92 0.47 5.74 -18.22
CA THR A 92 1.55 4.96 -17.60
C THR A 92 1.94 3.82 -18.53
N VAL A 93 3.23 3.59 -18.69
CA VAL A 93 3.75 2.42 -19.38
C VAL A 93 4.62 1.65 -18.41
N LEU A 94 4.31 0.38 -18.20
CA LEU A 94 5.14 -0.54 -17.43
C LEU A 94 5.98 -1.39 -18.37
N TYR A 95 7.21 -1.66 -17.98
CA TYR A 95 8.12 -2.56 -18.66
C TYR A 95 8.43 -3.70 -17.69
N THR A 96 7.92 -4.90 -17.96
CA THR A 96 8.25 -6.09 -17.18
C THR A 96 9.38 -6.87 -17.85
N SER A 97 10.10 -7.65 -17.06
CA SER A 97 11.02 -8.65 -17.56
C SER A 97 10.23 -9.87 -18.07
N GLU A 98 10.44 -10.31 -19.31
CA GLU A 98 10.27 -11.73 -19.65
C GLU A 98 11.05 -12.14 -20.91
N MET A 99 11.65 -13.34 -20.84
CA MET A 99 12.16 -14.21 -21.94
C MET A 99 12.68 -13.53 -23.22
N GLY A 100 13.76 -12.75 -23.13
CA GLY A 100 14.49 -12.24 -24.31
C GLY A 100 14.94 -10.79 -24.18
N GLU A 101 15.61 -10.26 -25.20
CA GLU A 101 16.33 -8.97 -25.18
C GLU A 101 15.44 -7.72 -25.04
N SER A 102 14.11 -7.85 -24.97
CA SER A 102 13.18 -6.71 -24.90
C SER A 102 11.94 -7.08 -24.09
N GLY A 103 11.91 -6.68 -22.81
CA GLY A 103 10.78 -6.94 -21.91
C GLY A 103 9.42 -6.46 -22.43
N ILE A 104 8.34 -6.97 -21.84
CA ILE A 104 6.97 -6.71 -22.30
C ILE A 104 6.58 -5.28 -21.93
N LYS A 105 6.13 -4.50 -22.93
CA LYS A 105 5.60 -3.14 -22.75
C LYS A 105 4.10 -3.20 -22.49
N MET A 106 3.67 -2.78 -21.31
CA MET A 106 2.27 -2.75 -20.89
C MET A 106 1.79 -1.30 -20.73
N PRO A 107 1.18 -0.69 -21.76
CA PRO A 107 0.57 0.63 -21.63
C PRO A 107 -0.71 0.56 -20.78
N GLY A 108 -1.02 1.63 -20.07
CA GLY A 108 -2.22 1.76 -19.26
C GLY A 108 -2.39 3.17 -18.70
N VAL A 109 -3.29 3.33 -17.74
CA VAL A 109 -3.47 4.56 -16.97
C VAL A 109 -3.41 4.27 -15.48
N THR A 110 -2.67 5.10 -14.76
CA THR A 110 -2.75 5.17 -13.30
C THR A 110 -3.94 6.04 -12.93
N VAL A 111 -4.89 5.48 -12.21
CA VAL A 111 -6.11 6.16 -11.78
C VAL A 111 -5.93 6.61 -10.34
N LEU A 112 -6.11 7.89 -10.08
CA LEU A 112 -6.05 8.48 -8.75
C LEU A 112 -7.41 9.06 -8.35
N VAL A 113 -7.70 8.99 -7.07
CA VAL A 113 -8.88 9.57 -6.44
C VAL A 113 -8.44 10.60 -5.42
N LYS A 114 -9.12 11.74 -5.40
CA LYS A 114 -8.89 12.80 -4.41
C LYS A 114 -9.57 12.41 -3.10
N THR A 115 -8.80 12.33 -2.02
CA THR A 115 -9.27 12.04 -0.67
C THR A 115 -9.02 13.23 0.25
N ASN A 116 -9.52 13.16 1.49
CA ASN A 116 -9.21 14.15 2.54
C ASN A 116 -7.70 14.22 2.86
N HIS A 117 -6.93 13.17 2.52
CA HIS A 117 -5.49 13.09 2.74
C HIS A 117 -4.67 13.34 1.45
N GLY A 118 -5.30 13.92 0.43
CA GLY A 118 -4.69 14.16 -0.88
C GLY A 118 -5.01 13.06 -1.91
N TRP A 119 -4.26 13.04 -3.00
CA TRP A 119 -4.44 12.06 -4.07
C TRP A 119 -3.98 10.67 -3.61
N ARG A 120 -4.74 9.64 -3.99
CA ARG A 120 -4.43 8.24 -3.71
C ARG A 120 -4.68 7.40 -4.95
N VAL A 121 -3.82 6.41 -5.18
CA VAL A 121 -3.92 5.50 -6.34
C VAL A 121 -5.03 4.50 -6.10
N ASN A 122 -5.98 4.42 -7.03
CA ASN A 122 -6.92 3.31 -7.10
C ASN A 122 -6.22 2.15 -7.81
N VAL A 123 -5.64 1.24 -7.03
CA VAL A 123 -4.76 0.17 -7.52
C VAL A 123 -5.54 -0.75 -8.46
N LYS A 124 -6.77 -1.13 -8.07
CA LYS A 124 -7.67 -1.96 -8.86
C LYS A 124 -7.86 -1.41 -10.27
N LYS A 125 -8.31 -0.15 -10.40
CA LYS A 125 -8.57 0.48 -11.70
C LYS A 125 -7.30 0.65 -12.52
N SER A 126 -6.19 1.00 -11.87
CA SER A 126 -4.89 1.18 -12.53
C SER A 126 -4.41 -0.15 -13.14
N MET A 127 -4.48 -1.23 -12.37
CA MET A 127 -4.14 -2.58 -12.84
C MET A 127 -5.07 -3.07 -13.95
N THR A 128 -6.39 -2.90 -13.79
CA THR A 128 -7.36 -3.29 -14.83
C THR A 128 -7.07 -2.57 -16.15
N SER A 129 -6.62 -1.31 -16.10
CA SER A 129 -6.21 -0.60 -17.31
C SER A 129 -5.01 -1.26 -17.98
N VAL A 130 -3.91 -1.46 -17.25
CA VAL A 130 -2.67 -2.07 -17.77
C VAL A 130 -2.94 -3.45 -18.39
N VAL A 131 -3.73 -4.29 -17.71
CA VAL A 131 -4.07 -5.64 -18.20
C VAL A 131 -4.96 -5.57 -19.44
N LYS A 132 -5.98 -4.69 -19.47
CA LYS A 132 -6.91 -4.56 -20.61
C LYS A 132 -6.20 -4.13 -21.90
N TYR A 133 -5.29 -3.17 -21.81
CA TYR A 133 -4.53 -2.70 -22.98
C TYR A 133 -3.54 -3.75 -23.49
N THR A 134 -2.93 -4.52 -22.58
CA THR A 134 -1.99 -5.59 -22.94
C THR A 134 -2.72 -6.79 -23.55
N ALA A 135 -3.90 -7.16 -23.04
CA ALA A 135 -4.75 -8.20 -23.63
C ALA A 135 -5.19 -7.86 -25.06
N ASN A 136 -5.52 -6.59 -25.33
CA ASN A 136 -5.94 -6.14 -26.67
C ASN A 136 -4.78 -6.08 -27.68
N ASN A 137 -3.53 -5.88 -27.24
CA ASN A 137 -2.38 -5.70 -28.12
C ASN A 137 -1.53 -6.98 -28.32
N ILE A 138 -1.76 -8.03 -27.53
CA ILE A 138 -1.00 -9.29 -27.56
C ILE A 138 -1.95 -10.51 -27.65
N PHE A 139 -3.05 -10.36 -28.40
CA PHE A 139 -4.10 -11.38 -28.55
C PHE A 139 -3.56 -12.73 -29.06
N ASP A 140 -2.48 -12.73 -29.85
CA ASP A 140 -1.92 -13.93 -30.46
C ASP A 140 -0.96 -14.73 -29.55
N GLN A 141 -0.42 -14.14 -28.47
CA GLN A 141 0.57 -14.82 -27.59
C GLN A 141 0.04 -15.12 -26.17
N LEU A 142 -1.11 -14.56 -25.77
CA LEU A 142 -1.61 -14.61 -24.38
C LEU A 142 -2.77 -15.58 -24.11
N ASN A 143 -3.16 -16.44 -25.07
CA ASN A 143 -4.32 -17.33 -24.90
C ASN A 143 -4.21 -18.25 -23.66
N GLY A 144 -3.00 -18.56 -23.19
CA GLY A 144 -2.76 -19.30 -21.94
C GLY A 144 -2.81 -18.44 -20.66
N LEU A 145 -2.21 -17.26 -20.68
CA LEU A 145 -2.11 -16.39 -19.49
C LEU A 145 -3.43 -15.73 -19.11
N MET A 146 -4.30 -15.44 -20.09
CA MET A 146 -5.60 -14.80 -19.81
C MET A 146 -6.59 -15.78 -19.15
N GLN A 147 -6.60 -17.04 -19.56
CA GLN A 147 -7.52 -18.02 -18.97
C GLN A 147 -7.13 -18.37 -17.53
N GLU A 148 -5.84 -18.56 -17.24
CA GLU A 148 -5.39 -18.89 -15.88
C GLU A 148 -5.31 -17.67 -14.97
N GLY A 149 -4.86 -16.52 -15.48
CA GLY A 149 -4.70 -15.30 -14.66
C GLY A 149 -6.03 -14.67 -14.27
N VAL A 150 -7.01 -14.63 -15.19
CA VAL A 150 -8.35 -14.08 -14.89
C VAL A 150 -9.15 -15.04 -14.02
N LYS A 151 -9.08 -16.36 -14.27
CA LYS A 151 -9.72 -17.35 -13.39
C LYS A 151 -9.10 -17.38 -12.00
N GLY A 152 -7.77 -17.38 -11.89
CA GLY A 152 -7.10 -17.35 -10.58
C GLY A 152 -7.36 -16.06 -9.79
N LEU A 153 -7.53 -14.93 -10.49
CA LEU A 153 -7.95 -13.67 -9.87
C LEU A 153 -9.40 -13.72 -9.36
N ASP A 154 -10.32 -14.28 -10.14
CA ASP A 154 -11.74 -14.39 -9.79
C ASP A 154 -11.99 -15.43 -8.69
N GLU A 155 -11.28 -16.56 -8.73
CA GLU A 155 -11.28 -17.59 -7.69
C GLU A 155 -10.69 -17.05 -6.37
N SER A 156 -9.52 -16.39 -6.41
CA SER A 156 -8.92 -15.79 -5.21
C SER A 156 -9.81 -14.67 -4.63
N LEU A 157 -10.50 -13.91 -5.49
CA LEU A 157 -11.45 -12.88 -5.07
C LEU A 157 -12.69 -13.50 -4.43
N SER A 158 -13.26 -14.54 -5.04
CA SER A 158 -14.43 -15.24 -4.52
C SER A 158 -14.14 -15.93 -3.18
N GLU A 159 -12.98 -16.56 -3.06
CA GLU A 159 -12.53 -17.18 -1.81
C GLU A 159 -12.33 -16.14 -0.70
N SER A 160 -11.72 -14.99 -1.03
CA SER A 160 -11.56 -13.87 -0.09
C SER A 160 -12.91 -13.29 0.35
N MET A 161 -13.90 -13.19 -0.55
CA MET A 161 -15.24 -12.70 -0.23
C MET A 161 -16.03 -13.69 0.64
N ASN A 162 -15.90 -14.98 0.38
CA ASN A 162 -16.53 -16.03 1.19
C ASN A 162 -15.93 -16.09 2.60
N GLU A 163 -14.62 -15.95 2.73
CA GLU A 163 -13.96 -15.93 4.05
C GLU A 163 -14.33 -14.67 4.84
N LEU A 164 -14.39 -13.51 4.19
CA LEU A 164 -14.88 -12.27 4.82
C LEU A 164 -16.34 -12.41 5.27
N GLY A 165 -17.19 -13.06 4.47
CA GLY A 165 -18.57 -13.38 4.83
C GLY A 165 -18.66 -14.26 6.08
N ARG A 166 -17.86 -15.33 6.15
CA ARG A 166 -17.76 -16.21 7.32
C ARG A 166 -17.33 -15.45 8.57
N VAL A 167 -16.27 -14.64 8.49
CA VAL A 167 -15.74 -13.89 9.65
C VAL A 167 -16.74 -12.86 10.16
N ILE A 168 -17.48 -12.19 9.27
CA ILE A 168 -18.53 -11.24 9.67
C ILE A 168 -19.71 -11.97 10.33
N GLU A 169 -20.11 -13.12 9.79
CA GLU A 169 -21.21 -13.91 10.34
C GLU A 169 -20.84 -14.51 11.71
N GLU A 170 -19.65 -15.09 11.85
CA GLU A 170 -19.11 -15.60 13.11
C GLU A 170 -18.98 -14.48 14.16
N GLY A 171 -18.45 -13.31 13.78
CA GLY A 171 -18.35 -12.15 14.66
C GLY A 171 -19.71 -11.61 15.11
N THR A 172 -20.71 -11.63 14.22
CA THR A 172 -22.08 -11.20 14.56
C THR A 172 -22.76 -12.20 15.49
N GLN A 173 -22.55 -13.49 15.28
CA GLN A 173 -23.09 -14.55 16.14
C GLN A 173 -22.46 -14.53 17.53
N GLU A 174 -21.14 -14.33 17.63
CA GLU A 174 -20.46 -14.24 18.94
C GLU A 174 -20.88 -12.97 19.69
N LEU A 175 -21.02 -11.84 19.00
CA LEU A 175 -21.52 -10.60 19.61
C LEU A 175 -22.96 -10.79 20.14
N LYS A 176 -23.83 -11.44 19.36
CA LYS A 176 -25.19 -11.77 19.79
C LYS A 176 -25.18 -12.71 21.01
N ARG A 177 -24.23 -13.64 21.07
CA ARG A 177 -24.06 -14.58 22.19
C ARG A 177 -23.58 -13.87 23.46
N GLU A 178 -22.59 -12.98 23.35
CA GLU A 178 -22.12 -12.15 24.47
C GLU A 178 -23.22 -11.21 24.99
N LEU A 179 -24.00 -10.61 24.10
CA LEU A 179 -25.14 -9.75 24.49
C LEU A 179 -26.32 -10.54 25.07
N SER A 180 -26.41 -11.84 24.80
CA SER A 180 -27.43 -12.73 25.37
C SER A 180 -27.01 -13.35 26.71
N LYS A 181 -25.74 -13.19 27.14
CA LYS A 181 -25.31 -13.60 28.48
C LYS A 181 -25.88 -12.60 29.49
N PRO A 182 -26.65 -13.05 30.50
CA PRO A 182 -27.09 -12.17 31.58
C PRO A 182 -25.86 -11.59 32.29
N LEU A 183 -25.84 -10.28 32.51
CA LEU A 183 -24.87 -9.63 33.40
C LEU A 183 -25.12 -10.14 34.83
N MET A 184 -24.45 -11.23 35.21
CA MET A 184 -24.38 -11.62 36.61
C MET A 184 -23.48 -10.60 37.32
N MET A 185 -24.09 -9.67 38.05
CA MET A 185 -23.38 -8.94 39.10
C MET A 185 -22.77 -9.98 40.05
N PRO A 186 -21.48 -9.88 40.39
CA PRO A 186 -20.95 -10.61 41.52
C PRO A 186 -21.64 -10.06 42.78
N SER A 187 -22.61 -10.78 43.32
CA SER A 187 -22.98 -10.64 44.72
C SER A 187 -21.92 -11.37 45.53
N ASP A 188 -20.86 -10.65 45.90
CA ASP A 188 -19.84 -11.16 46.81
C ASP A 188 -20.48 -11.60 48.13
N PRO A 189 -20.20 -12.82 48.63
CA PRO A 189 -20.57 -13.19 49.99
C PRO A 189 -19.64 -12.45 50.96
N ILE A 190 -20.21 -11.70 51.89
CA ILE A 190 -19.49 -11.08 53.02
C ILE A 190 -18.76 -12.19 53.79
N PRO A 191 -17.42 -12.18 53.90
CA PRO A 191 -16.70 -13.15 54.70
C PRO A 191 -16.92 -12.87 56.19
N GLN A 192 -17.38 -13.90 56.91
CA GLN A 192 -17.28 -13.99 58.37
C GLN A 192 -15.92 -14.56 58.77
N ASP A 193 -15.48 -14.16 59.97
CA ASP A 193 -14.40 -14.69 60.84
C ASP A 193 -12.95 -14.22 60.58
N GLU A 194 -12.10 -13.89 61.57
CA GLU A 194 -12.20 -13.93 63.05
C GLU A 194 -10.99 -13.18 63.69
N LYS A 195 -11.23 -12.46 64.80
CA LYS A 195 -10.41 -12.28 66.04
C LYS A 195 -8.91 -11.85 66.06
N LYS A 196 -8.71 -10.70 66.75
CA LYS A 196 -8.05 -10.53 68.08
C LYS A 196 -6.51 -10.35 68.19
N HIS A 197 -6.09 -9.12 68.47
CA HIS A 197 -5.19 -8.68 69.58
C HIS A 197 -5.04 -7.15 69.45
N SER A 198 -4.90 -6.29 70.46
CA SER A 198 -4.46 -6.41 71.84
C SER A 198 -4.89 -5.12 72.56
N GLY A 199 -5.09 -5.19 73.87
CA GLY A 199 -5.30 -4.01 74.70
C GLY A 199 -4.00 -3.23 74.99
N LYS A 200 -4.24 -1.96 75.35
CA LYS A 200 -3.55 -1.13 76.37
C LYS A 200 -2.19 -0.50 76.03
N GLN A 201 -2.21 0.82 75.78
CA GLN A 201 -1.72 1.90 76.65
C GLN A 201 -2.67 3.10 76.41
N ILE A 202 -3.22 3.83 77.38
CA ILE A 202 -2.72 4.35 78.66
C ILE A 202 -3.75 4.06 79.76
#